data_AF-A0AA37TDX6-F1
#
_entry.id   AF-A0AA37TDX6-F1
#
_cell.length_a   1.000
_cell.length_b   1.000
_cell.length_c   1.000
_cell.angle_alpha   90.00
_cell.angle_beta   90.00
_cell.angle_gamma   90.00
#
_symmetry.space_group_name_H-M   'P 1'
#
loop_
_entity.id
_entity.type
_entity.pdbx_description
1 polymer ?
#
loop_
_entity_poly.entity_id
_entity_poly.type
_entity_poly.pdbx_seq_one_letter_code
_entity_poly.pdbx_strand_id
1 'polypeptide(L)'
;MRQKFVGFTLLELLVTLTIVAILAAIAAPSFSNLIANSRMNSAETRMVNAIQMARSEASARNQEVFVNAADGWGGRIIVAADTNADGEFDADDAIVKIFNPAEAGVTIATEPADRTQLSYLGTGRLNNPATSASEFVMCSEESAQGRRITLNAVGRLGVANEDCSGS
;
A
#
# COMPACT_ATOMS: atom_id res chain seq x y z
N MET A 1 -2.98 -59.23 -29.42
CA MET A 1 -3.61 -57.92 -29.73
C MET A 1 -2.48 -56.93 -30.01
N ARG A 2 -2.43 -56.38 -31.22
CA ARG A 2 -1.32 -55.51 -31.67
C ARG A 2 -1.70 -54.07 -31.30
N GLN A 3 -1.14 -53.52 -30.22
CA GLN A 3 -1.35 -52.12 -29.88
C GLN A 3 -0.67 -51.25 -30.93
N LYS A 4 -1.46 -50.54 -31.74
CA LYS A 4 -0.96 -49.48 -32.61
C LYS A 4 -0.62 -48.28 -31.72
N PHE A 5 0.66 -47.95 -31.60
CA PHE A 5 1.06 -46.65 -31.12
C PHE A 5 0.59 -45.61 -32.14
N VAL A 6 -0.43 -44.83 -31.78
CA VAL A 6 -0.86 -43.66 -32.53
C VAL A 6 0.06 -42.52 -32.09
N GLY A 7 1.06 -42.20 -32.90
CA GLY A 7 1.97 -41.08 -32.65
C GLY A 7 1.45 -39.79 -33.30
N PHE A 8 1.62 -38.66 -32.61
CA PHE A 8 1.39 -37.32 -33.18
C PHE A 8 2.29 -37.09 -34.40
N THR A 9 1.76 -36.44 -35.44
CA THR A 9 2.58 -36.02 -36.58
C THR A 9 3.41 -34.78 -36.23
N LEU A 10 4.55 -34.58 -36.89
CA LEU A 10 5.39 -33.38 -36.70
C LEU A 10 4.59 -32.10 -36.99
N LEU A 11 3.73 -32.14 -38.01
CA LEU A 11 2.83 -31.04 -38.35
C LEU A 11 1.85 -30.72 -37.20
N GLU A 12 1.29 -31.75 -36.57
CA GLU A 12 0.32 -31.60 -35.48
C GLU A 12 0.97 -31.05 -34.20
N LEU A 13 2.21 -31.46 -33.89
CA LEU A 13 3.02 -30.82 -32.85
C LEU A 13 3.29 -29.34 -33.18
N LEU A 14 3.62 -29.02 -34.43
CA LEU A 14 3.91 -27.64 -34.83
C LEU A 14 2.66 -26.76 -34.72
N VAL A 15 1.50 -27.24 -35.18
CA VAL A 15 0.23 -26.53 -35.07
C VAL A 15 -0.17 -26.33 -33.60
N THR A 16 -0.06 -27.37 -32.76
CA THR A 16 -0.38 -27.25 -31.33
C THR A 16 0.54 -26.25 -30.61
N LEU A 17 1.86 -26.30 -30.85
CA LEU A 17 2.80 -25.32 -30.30
C LEU A 17 2.50 -23.89 -30.77
N THR A 18 2.12 -23.73 -32.04
CA THR A 18 1.75 -22.43 -32.60
C THR A 18 0.51 -21.86 -31.91
N ILE A 19 -0.52 -22.69 -31.70
CA ILE A 19 -1.73 -22.28 -30.97
C ILE A 19 -1.40 -21.91 -29.52
N VAL A 20 -0.58 -22.71 -28.83
CA VAL A 20 -0.14 -22.42 -27.45
C VAL A 20 0.62 -21.10 -27.39
N ALA A 21 1.51 -20.81 -28.35
CA ALA A 21 2.26 -19.57 -28.41
C ALA A 21 1.35 -18.34 -28.59
N ILE A 22 0.35 -18.43 -29.48
CA ILE A 22 -0.64 -17.35 -29.69
C ILE A 22 -1.45 -17.11 -28.40
N LEU A 23 -1.92 -18.18 -27.75
CA LEU A 23 -2.67 -18.06 -26.50
C LEU A 23 -1.82 -17.46 -25.37
N ALA A 24 -0.56 -17.88 -25.25
CA ALA A 24 0.38 -17.34 -24.26
C ALA A 24 0.64 -15.85 -24.47
N ALA A 25 0.79 -15.40 -25.72
CA ALA A 25 1.00 -13.99 -26.06
C ALA A 25 -0.18 -13.09 -25.64
N ILE A 26 -1.42 -13.59 -25.73
CA ILE A 26 -2.62 -12.86 -25.31
C ILE A 26 -2.76 -12.88 -23.78
N ALA A 27 -2.38 -13.98 -23.12
CA ALA A 27 -2.53 -14.15 -21.67
C ALA A 27 -1.49 -13.34 -20.86
N ALA A 28 -0.25 -13.24 -21.35
CA ALA A 28 0.86 -12.58 -20.65
C ALA A 28 0.55 -11.15 -20.15
N PRO A 29 0.04 -10.20 -20.96
CA PRO A 29 -0.24 -8.84 -20.48
C PRO A 29 -1.33 -8.78 -19.40
N SER A 30 -2.28 -9.72 -19.39
CA SER A 30 -3.32 -9.81 -18.36
C SER A 30 -2.72 -10.12 -16.98
N PHE A 31 -1.73 -11.01 -16.93
CA PHE A 31 -1.06 -11.36 -15.67
C PHE A 31 -0.29 -10.18 -15.06
N SER A 32 0.39 -9.36 -15.87
CA SER A 32 1.08 -8.17 -15.37
C SER A 32 0.12 -7.19 -14.70
N ASN A 33 -1.02 -6.89 -15.34
CA ASN A 33 -2.04 -6.02 -14.77
C ASN A 33 -2.64 -6.57 -13.46
N LEU A 34 -2.86 -7.88 -13.38
CA LEU A 34 -3.34 -8.51 -12.14
C LEU A 34 -2.32 -8.38 -11.01
N ILE A 35 -1.03 -8.56 -11.30
CA ILE A 35 0.04 -8.41 -10.31
C ILE A 35 0.15 -6.95 -9.85
N ALA A 36 0.17 -5.99 -10.78
CA ALA A 36 0.23 -4.56 -10.46
C ALA A 36 -0.95 -4.13 -9.56
N ASN A 37 -2.17 -4.57 -9.89
CA ASN A 37 -3.35 -4.31 -9.07
C ASN A 37 -3.25 -4.97 -7.69
N SER A 38 -2.73 -6.19 -7.60
CA SER A 38 -2.52 -6.88 -6.32
C SER A 38 -1.52 -6.11 -5.44
N ARG A 39 -0.44 -5.58 -6.03
CA ARG A 39 0.54 -4.76 -5.32
C ARG A 39 -0.06 -3.44 -4.86
N MET A 40 -0.80 -2.75 -5.72
CA MET A 40 -1.50 -1.51 -5.35
C MET A 40 -2.45 -1.72 -4.17
N ASN A 41 -3.27 -2.79 -4.20
CA ASN A 41 -4.17 -3.11 -3.10
C ASN A 41 -3.42 -3.49 -1.80
N SER A 42 -2.27 -4.16 -1.90
CA SER A 42 -1.43 -4.48 -0.74
C SER A 42 -0.84 -3.21 -0.11
N ALA A 43 -0.31 -2.30 -0.92
CA ALA A 43 0.23 -1.02 -0.47
C ALA A 43 -0.85 -0.16 0.21
N GLU A 44 -2.02 -0.04 -0.42
CA GLU A 44 -3.20 0.63 0.14
C GLU A 44 -3.57 0.03 1.50
N THR A 45 -3.72 -1.30 1.57
CA THR A 45 -4.10 -2.00 2.79
C THR A 45 -3.08 -1.80 3.91
N ARG A 46 -1.78 -1.85 3.61
CA ARG A 46 -0.73 -1.64 4.62
C ARG A 46 -0.73 -0.21 5.14
N MET A 47 -0.90 0.78 4.27
CA MET A 47 -0.98 2.19 4.66
C MET A 47 -2.19 2.44 5.54
N VAL A 48 -3.37 1.99 5.11
CA VAL A 48 -4.61 2.10 5.88
C VAL A 48 -4.47 1.43 7.24
N ASN A 49 -3.90 0.23 7.28
CA ASN A 49 -3.70 -0.51 8.53
C ASN A 49 -2.73 0.21 9.48
N ALA A 50 -1.66 0.82 8.98
CA ALA A 50 -0.73 1.58 9.83
C ALA A 50 -1.43 2.74 10.54
N ILE A 51 -2.19 3.53 9.78
CA ILE A 51 -2.88 4.71 10.30
C ILE A 51 -4.07 4.31 11.21
N GLN A 52 -4.87 3.31 10.81
CA GLN A 52 -5.99 2.84 11.63
C GLN A 52 -5.52 2.17 12.93
N MET A 53 -4.43 1.40 12.88
CA MET A 53 -3.83 0.78 14.06
C MET A 53 -3.43 1.85 15.07
N ALA A 54 -2.73 2.89 14.63
CA ALA A 54 -2.32 3.98 15.51
C ALA A 54 -3.51 4.66 16.18
N ARG A 55 -4.58 4.93 15.41
CA ARG A 55 -5.82 5.49 15.94
C ARG A 55 -6.48 4.57 16.98
N SER A 56 -6.60 3.27 16.69
CA SER A 56 -7.19 2.31 17.63
C SER A 56 -6.35 2.17 18.88
N GLU A 57 -5.02 2.18 18.75
CA GLU A 57 -4.10 2.07 19.87
C GLU A 57 -4.18 3.31 20.77
N ALA A 58 -4.24 4.51 20.18
CA ALA A 58 -4.43 5.75 20.93
C ALA A 58 -5.70 5.69 21.78
N SER A 59 -6.83 5.29 21.17
CA SER A 59 -8.10 5.15 21.87
C SER A 59 -8.13 4.03 22.91
N ALA A 60 -7.50 2.89 22.63
CA ALA A 60 -7.45 1.76 23.55
C ALA A 60 -6.63 2.10 24.81
N ARG A 61 -5.54 2.87 24.65
CA ARG A 61 -4.66 3.27 25.75
C ARG A 61 -5.05 4.60 26.40
N ASN A 62 -5.93 5.37 25.74
CA ASN A 62 -6.22 6.76 26.09
C ASN A 62 -4.95 7.63 26.22
N GLN A 63 -3.99 7.41 25.30
CA GLN A 63 -2.71 8.13 25.24
C GLN A 63 -2.38 8.51 23.79
N GLU A 64 -1.39 9.38 23.61
CA GLU A 64 -0.95 9.79 22.27
C GLU A 64 -0.19 8.65 21.57
N VAL A 65 -0.40 8.49 20.26
CA VAL A 65 0.27 7.47 19.44
C VAL A 65 0.73 8.09 18.14
N PHE A 66 2.01 7.94 17.87
CA PHE A 66 2.68 8.45 16.70
C PHE A 66 2.62 7.46 15.53
N VAL A 67 2.56 8.02 14.33
CA VAL A 67 2.85 7.33 13.07
C VAL A 67 4.02 8.07 12.44
N ASN A 68 5.22 7.54 12.61
CA ASN A 68 6.44 8.13 12.10
C ASN A 68 6.87 7.44 10.80
N ALA A 69 7.05 8.24 9.75
CA ALA A 69 7.49 7.85 8.42
C ALA A 69 8.71 8.71 8.04
N ALA A 70 9.76 8.70 8.88
CA ALA A 70 10.97 9.50 8.69
C ALA A 70 11.65 9.27 7.33
N ASP A 71 11.58 8.04 6.81
CA ASP A 71 12.12 7.65 5.51
C ASP A 71 11.14 7.91 4.34
N GLY A 72 10.05 8.64 4.61
CA GLY A 72 8.94 8.85 3.69
C GLY A 72 7.85 7.77 3.81
N TRP A 73 6.66 8.08 3.30
CA TRP A 73 5.47 7.21 3.41
C TRP A 73 5.53 5.94 2.56
N GLY A 74 6.44 5.86 1.58
CA GLY A 74 6.80 4.60 0.92
C GLY A 74 7.84 3.78 1.69
N GLY A 75 8.50 4.38 2.68
CA GLY A 75 9.56 3.75 3.46
C GLY A 75 9.02 2.96 4.65
N ARG A 76 9.82 2.88 5.72
CA ARG A 76 9.44 2.23 6.97
C ARG A 76 8.56 3.18 7.78
N ILE A 77 7.39 2.69 8.18
CA ILE A 77 6.47 3.38 9.09
C ILE A 77 6.53 2.72 10.47
N ILE A 78 6.77 3.52 11.50
CA ILE A 78 6.79 3.10 12.90
C ILE A 78 5.56 3.68 13.59
N VAL A 79 4.75 2.79 14.17
CA VAL A 79 3.67 3.16 15.08
C VAL A 79 4.17 2.97 16.50
N ALA A 80 4.18 4.04 17.31
CA ALA A 80 4.70 4.03 18.66
C ALA A 80 3.78 4.81 19.61
N ALA A 81 3.68 4.35 20.84
CA ALA A 81 2.82 4.96 21.84
C ALA A 81 3.63 5.85 22.77
N ASP A 82 3.15 7.09 22.96
CA ASP A 82 3.73 8.10 23.84
C ASP A 82 3.65 7.59 25.28
N THR A 83 4.77 7.06 25.78
CA THR A 83 4.79 6.34 27.07
C THR A 83 5.24 7.25 28.21
N ASN A 84 5.99 8.30 27.90
CA ASN A 84 6.47 9.30 28.85
C ASN A 84 5.57 10.55 28.91
N ALA A 85 4.59 10.66 28.00
CA ALA A 85 3.59 11.73 27.88
C ALA A 85 4.18 13.12 27.60
N ASP A 86 5.27 13.19 26.86
CA ASP A 86 5.92 14.45 26.49
C ASP A 86 5.47 15.01 25.12
N GLY A 87 4.72 14.23 24.33
CA GLY A 87 4.23 14.62 23.02
C GLY A 87 5.29 14.64 21.92
N GLU A 88 6.46 14.06 22.16
CA GLU A 88 7.55 13.93 21.19
C GLU A 88 7.75 12.45 20.82
N PHE A 89 8.11 12.18 19.57
CA PHE A 89 8.45 10.81 19.16
C PHE A 89 9.94 10.56 19.40
N ASP A 90 10.28 9.73 20.39
CA ASP A 90 11.66 9.50 20.80
C ASP A 90 11.99 8.04 21.21
N ALA A 91 13.11 7.86 21.92
CA ALA A 91 13.61 6.54 22.32
C ALA A 91 12.90 5.93 23.53
N ASP A 92 12.18 6.75 24.31
CA ASP A 92 11.40 6.30 25.48
C ASP A 92 10.01 5.79 25.09
N ASP A 93 9.60 5.98 23.83
CA ASP A 93 8.34 5.50 23.29
C ASP A 93 8.30 4.02 22.98
N ALA A 94 7.16 3.41 23.31
CA ALA A 94 6.92 2.01 23.05
C ALA A 94 6.51 1.77 21.59
N ILE A 95 7.38 1.14 20.81
CA ILE A 95 7.03 0.69 19.45
C ILE A 95 5.89 -0.34 19.51
N VAL A 96 4.76 0.01 18.93
CA VAL A 96 3.57 -0.84 18.82
C VAL A 96 3.72 -1.77 17.63
N LYS A 97 4.07 -1.22 16.46
CA LYS A 97 4.19 -1.99 15.22
C LYS A 97 4.96 -1.24 14.15
N ILE A 98 5.62 -1.99 13.27
CA ILE A 98 6.30 -1.46 12.08
C ILE A 98 5.58 -1.95 10.83
N PHE A 99 5.43 -1.06 9.84
CA PHE A 99 4.84 -1.33 8.54
C PHE A 99 5.77 -0.90 7.41
N ASN A 100 5.76 -1.66 6.32
CA ASN A 100 6.47 -1.32 5.07
C ASN A 100 5.44 -1.27 3.94
N PRO A 101 4.76 -0.14 3.72
CA PRO A 101 3.67 0.00 2.77
C PRO A 101 4.09 -0.12 1.31
N ALA A 102 5.30 0.29 0.91
CA ALA A 102 5.69 0.17 -0.50
C ALA A 102 5.72 -1.29 -0.98
N GLU A 103 5.28 -1.45 -2.21
CA GLU A 103 5.37 -2.67 -3.00
C GLU A 103 6.15 -2.36 -4.28
N ALA A 104 6.73 -3.38 -4.92
CA ALA A 104 7.50 -3.17 -6.14
C ALA A 104 6.65 -2.51 -7.26
N GLY A 105 7.13 -1.40 -7.81
CA GLY A 105 6.41 -0.65 -8.84
C GLY A 105 5.25 0.20 -8.30
N VAL A 106 5.19 0.47 -6.99
CA VAL A 106 4.23 1.40 -6.39
C VAL A 106 4.99 2.50 -5.65
N THR A 107 4.76 3.75 -6.07
CA THR A 107 5.26 4.94 -5.38
C THR A 107 4.21 5.48 -4.43
N ILE A 108 4.64 6.12 -3.33
CA ILE A 108 3.74 6.74 -2.36
C ILE A 108 4.24 8.15 -2.08
N ALA A 109 3.44 9.15 -2.45
CA ALA A 109 3.64 10.56 -2.13
C ALA A 109 2.65 11.00 -1.04
N THR A 110 2.97 12.08 -0.35
CA THR A 110 2.13 12.70 0.67
C THR A 110 1.91 14.16 0.33
N GLU A 111 0.76 14.71 0.69
CA GLU A 111 0.47 16.14 0.67
C GLU A 111 -0.02 16.58 2.06
N PRO A 112 0.66 17.52 2.73
CA PRO A 112 1.86 18.24 2.24
C PRO A 112 3.10 17.32 2.17
N ALA A 113 3.99 17.59 1.22
CA ALA A 113 5.15 16.75 0.89
C ALA A 113 6.17 16.57 2.04
N ASP A 114 6.25 17.51 2.96
CA ASP A 114 7.14 17.50 4.13
C ASP A 114 6.54 16.74 5.32
N ARG A 115 5.31 16.22 5.20
CA ARG A 115 4.69 15.43 6.25
C ARG A 115 5.44 14.11 6.43
N THR A 116 6.11 13.94 7.55
CA THR A 116 6.79 12.68 7.91
C THR A 116 6.27 12.07 9.20
N GLN A 117 5.36 12.73 9.90
CA GLN A 117 4.78 12.24 11.14
C GLN A 117 3.33 12.66 11.31
N LEU A 118 2.51 11.74 11.79
CA LEU A 118 1.17 11.99 12.31
C LEU A 118 1.12 11.60 13.79
N SER A 119 0.13 12.13 14.50
CA SER A 119 -0.14 11.69 15.86
C SER A 119 -1.63 11.67 16.14
N TYR A 120 -2.08 10.64 16.86
CA TYR A 120 -3.45 10.50 17.34
C TYR A 120 -3.50 10.69 18.85
N LEU A 121 -4.38 11.56 19.30
CA LEU A 121 -4.70 11.70 20.73
C LEU A 121 -5.56 10.52 21.19
N GLY A 122 -5.62 10.28 22.51
CA GLY A 122 -6.46 9.23 23.11
C GLY A 122 -7.94 9.28 22.72
N THR A 123 -8.44 10.44 22.28
CA THR A 123 -9.81 10.60 21.74
C THR A 123 -10.00 10.03 20.33
N GLY A 124 -8.94 9.53 19.69
CA GLY A 124 -8.94 9.03 18.31
C GLY A 124 -8.98 10.12 17.23
N ARG A 125 -8.74 11.38 17.60
CA ARG A 125 -8.55 12.52 16.68
C ARG A 125 -7.06 12.75 16.45
N LEU A 126 -6.72 13.40 15.34
CA LEU A 126 -5.35 13.84 15.12
C LEU A 126 -4.96 14.94 16.10
N ASN A 127 -3.72 14.91 16.56
CA ASN A 127 -3.09 16.04 17.22
C ASN A 127 -2.85 17.16 16.18
N ASN A 128 -3.09 18.42 16.55
CA ASN A 128 -3.05 19.59 15.65
C ASN A 128 -3.83 19.38 14.32
N PRO A 129 -5.14 19.07 14.40
CA PRO A 129 -5.89 18.55 13.26
C PRO A 129 -6.02 19.51 12.07
N ALA A 130 -5.84 20.82 12.28
CA ALA A 130 -5.85 21.82 11.21
C ALA A 130 -4.61 21.75 10.29
N THR A 131 -3.49 21.23 10.79
CA THR A 131 -2.23 21.12 10.04
C THR A 131 -1.84 19.66 9.75
N SER A 132 -2.38 18.71 10.51
CA SER A 132 -2.10 17.27 10.39
C SER A 132 -3.01 16.52 9.41
N ALA A 133 -4.01 17.18 8.82
CA ALA A 133 -4.74 16.58 7.70
C ALA A 133 -3.78 16.36 6.53
N SER A 134 -3.88 15.21 5.85
CA SER A 134 -2.94 14.85 4.79
C SER A 134 -3.61 13.95 3.74
N GLU A 135 -3.05 13.96 2.54
CA GLU A 135 -3.41 13.03 1.48
C GLU A 135 -2.21 12.18 1.11
N PHE A 136 -2.43 10.89 0.86
CA PHE A 136 -1.41 9.97 0.39
C PHE A 136 -1.81 9.50 -1.00
N VAL A 137 -0.95 9.75 -1.98
CA VAL A 137 -1.17 9.36 -3.37
C VAL A 137 -0.25 8.21 -3.70
N MET A 138 -0.84 7.08 -4.08
CA MET A 138 -0.12 5.88 -4.51
C MET A 138 -0.28 5.70 -6.00
N CYS A 139 0.83 5.59 -6.72
CA CYS A 139 0.82 5.44 -8.17
C CYS A 139 1.57 4.18 -8.59
N SER A 140 1.01 3.50 -9.59
CA SER A 140 1.66 2.37 -10.25
C SER A 140 2.69 2.90 -11.24
N GLU A 141 3.89 2.31 -11.27
CA GLU A 141 4.88 2.60 -12.32
C GLU A 141 4.52 1.95 -13.66
N GLU A 142 3.64 0.93 -13.62
CA GLU A 142 3.27 0.11 -14.77
C GLU A 142 1.96 0.60 -15.44
N SER A 143 1.23 1.54 -14.82
CA SER A 143 -0.05 2.05 -15.34
C SER A 143 -0.39 3.43 -14.78
N ALA A 144 -1.24 4.20 -15.47
CA ALA A 144 -1.75 5.49 -14.97
C ALA A 144 -2.79 5.35 -13.83
N GLN A 145 -2.94 4.16 -13.24
CA GLN A 145 -3.90 3.94 -12.16
C GLN A 145 -3.22 4.06 -10.79
N GLY A 146 -3.93 4.69 -9.85
CA GLY A 146 -3.46 4.83 -8.49
C GLY A 146 -4.55 4.71 -7.44
N ARG A 147 -4.20 5.09 -6.22
CA ARG A 147 -5.10 5.23 -5.07
C ARG A 147 -4.78 6.52 -4.33
N ARG A 148 -5.81 7.27 -3.96
CA ARG A 148 -5.70 8.41 -3.05
C ARG A 148 -6.31 8.03 -1.72
N ILE A 149 -5.52 8.12 -0.66
CA ILE A 149 -5.99 8.03 0.71
C ILE A 149 -6.07 9.43 1.28
N THR A 150 -7.24 9.84 1.74
CA THR A 150 -7.43 11.12 2.40
C THR A 150 -7.56 10.91 3.89
N LEU A 151 -6.78 11.66 4.67
CA LEU A 151 -6.86 11.70 6.12
C LEU A 151 -7.33 13.09 6.54
N ASN A 152 -8.57 13.14 7.04
CA ASN A 152 -9.13 14.42 7.47
C ASN A 152 -8.71 14.80 8.90
N ALA A 153 -8.97 16.07 9.25
CA ALA A 153 -8.71 16.64 10.56
C ALA A 153 -9.31 15.86 11.75
N VAL A 154 -10.39 15.10 11.55
CA VAL A 154 -10.99 14.30 12.63
C VAL A 154 -10.43 12.87 12.73
N GLY A 155 -9.38 12.56 11.96
CA GLY A 155 -8.69 11.28 12.00
C GLY A 155 -9.38 10.17 11.20
N ARG A 156 -10.31 10.51 10.31
CA ARG A 156 -11.01 9.54 9.45
C ARG A 156 -10.28 9.43 8.11
N LEU A 157 -10.12 8.19 7.67
CA LEU A 157 -9.60 7.84 6.36
C LEU A 157 -10.72 7.72 5.32
N GLY A 158 -10.44 8.19 4.11
CA GLY A 158 -11.16 7.89 2.89
C GLY A 158 -10.21 7.29 1.86
N VAL A 159 -10.71 6.45 0.97
CA VAL A 159 -9.95 5.89 -0.14
C VAL A 159 -10.72 6.15 -1.43
N ALA A 160 -10.02 6.60 -2.47
CA ALA A 160 -10.55 6.82 -3.81
C ALA A 160 -9.56 6.36 -4.87
N ASN A 161 -10.04 6.19 -6.10
CA ASN A 161 -9.18 5.87 -7.24
C ASN A 161 -8.36 7.10 -7.67
N GLU A 162 -7.11 6.79 -7.99
CA GLU A 162 -6.03 7.63 -8.52
C GLU A 162 -5.96 7.77 -10.06
N ASP A 163 -5.93 8.94 -10.71
CA ASP A 163 -5.35 9.02 -12.07
C ASP A 163 -3.94 9.63 -12.00
N CYS A 164 -2.93 8.80 -12.24
CA CYS A 164 -1.51 9.14 -12.12
C CYS A 164 -0.88 9.55 -13.47
N SER A 165 -1.67 9.87 -14.49
CA SER A 165 -1.15 10.27 -15.81
C SER A 165 -0.37 11.59 -15.82
N GLY A 166 -0.40 12.37 -14.73
CA GLY A 166 0.29 13.66 -14.60
C GLY A 166 1.14 13.82 -13.33
N SER A 167 1.41 12.74 -12.60
CA SER A 167 2.14 12.71 -11.33
C SER A 167 3.56 12.18 -11.46
#